data_AF-A0AAW6UKW0-F1
#
_entry.id   AF-A0AAW6UKW0-F1
#
_cell.length_a   1.000
_cell.length_b   1.000
_cell.length_c   1.000
_cell.angle_alpha   90.00
_cell.angle_beta   90.00
_cell.angle_gamma   90.00
#
_symmetry.space_group_name_H-M   'P 1'
#
loop_
_entity.id
_entity.type
_entity.pdbx_description
1 polymer ?
#
loop_
_entity_poly.entity_id
_entity_poly.type
_entity_poly.pdbx_seq_one_letter_code
_entity_poly.pdbx_strand_id
1 'polypeptide(L)'
;MISKLQFNQLSERVNQYEMRLSELEQAIAAMQRKQTIPEGMGPLTTLAAEMGLSTSKAELLAKNCGVLVVRQSNQLIVNEAKFREAATIIIKGAKRKIGSKYWFHPLIGKFTMSSGVKK
;
A
#
# COMPACT_ATOMS: atom_id res chain seq x y z
N MET A 1 -34.09 1.10 -18.95
CA MET A 1 -33.66 2.44 -19.43
C MET A 1 -33.43 3.29 -18.20
N ILE A 2 -32.24 3.90 -18.02
CA ILE A 2 -31.97 4.76 -16.86
C ILE A 2 -32.78 6.06 -17.00
N SER A 3 -33.36 6.56 -15.90
CA SER A 3 -34.10 7.83 -15.96
C SER A 3 -33.14 9.02 -16.15
N LYS A 4 -33.64 10.11 -16.73
CA LYS A 4 -32.85 11.35 -16.92
C LYS A 4 -32.28 11.90 -15.61
N LEU A 5 -33.03 11.77 -14.51
CA LEU A 5 -32.57 12.15 -13.17
C LEU A 5 -31.39 11.30 -12.70
N GLN A 6 -31.50 9.97 -12.83
CA GLN A 6 -30.42 9.05 -12.47
C GLN A 6 -29.17 9.25 -13.34
N PHE A 7 -29.35 9.56 -14.63
CA PHE A 7 -28.24 9.91 -15.51
C PHE A 7 -27.51 11.18 -15.06
N ASN A 8 -28.25 12.24 -14.72
CA ASN A 8 -27.65 13.49 -14.23
C ASN A 8 -26.89 13.29 -12.91
N GLN A 9 -27.47 12.55 -11.97
CA GLN A 9 -26.79 12.22 -10.69
C GLN A 9 -25.51 11.41 -10.91
N LEU A 10 -25.51 10.50 -11.88
CA LEU A 10 -24.32 9.73 -12.23
C LEU A 10 -23.25 10.63 -12.86
N SER A 11 -23.65 11.52 -13.77
CA SER A 11 -22.75 12.49 -14.39
C SER A 11 -22.09 13.41 -13.36
N GLU A 12 -22.86 13.90 -12.37
CA GLU A 12 -22.31 14.72 -11.28
C GLU A 12 -21.30 13.95 -10.43
N ARG A 13 -21.59 12.68 -10.10
CA ARG A 13 -20.66 11.83 -9.36
C ARG A 13 -19.37 11.56 -10.15
N VAL A 14 -19.47 11.31 -11.45
CA VAL A 14 -18.30 11.13 -12.31
C VAL A 14 -17.44 12.39 -12.30
N ASN A 15 -18.04 13.57 -12.51
CA ASN A 15 -17.32 14.84 -12.46
C ASN A 15 -16.63 15.06 -11.10
N GLN A 16 -17.28 14.71 -9.98
CA GLN A 16 -16.69 14.79 -8.65
C GLN A 16 -15.48 13.86 -8.48
N TYR A 17 -15.55 12.64 -9.01
CA TYR A 17 -14.43 11.71 -8.97
C TYR A 17 -13.26 12.17 -9.84
N GLU A 18 -13.53 12.71 -11.03
CA GLU A 18 -12.51 13.27 -11.92
C GLU A 18 -11.77 14.45 -11.27
N MET A 19 -12.48 15.36 -10.61
CA MET A 19 -11.86 16.47 -9.87
C MET A 19 -10.94 15.95 -8.75
N ARG A 20 -11.43 15.02 -7.92
CA ARG A 20 -10.64 14.44 -6.83
C ARG A 20 -9.42 13.67 -7.34
N LEU A 21 -9.55 13.00 -8.49
CA LEU A 21 -8.44 12.30 -9.12
C LEU A 21 -7.36 13.30 -9.56
N SER A 22 -7.75 14.39 -10.21
CA SER A 22 -6.82 15.45 -10.62
C SER A 22 -6.09 16.07 -9.43
N GLU A 23 -6.80 16.36 -8.32
CA GLU A 23 -6.20 16.85 -7.08
C GLU A 23 -5.16 15.87 -6.51
N LEU A 24 -5.48 14.57 -6.51
CA LEU A 24 -4.57 13.52 -6.04
C LEU A 24 -3.33 13.40 -6.92
N GLU A 25 -3.49 13.44 -8.24
CA GLU A 25 -2.38 13.40 -9.20
C GLU A 25 -1.43 14.59 -9.00
N GLN A 26 -1.97 15.79 -8.81
CA GLN A 26 -1.17 16.99 -8.52
C GLN A 26 -0.43 16.87 -7.19
N ALA A 27 -1.09 16.35 -6.15
CA ALA A 27 -0.46 16.13 -4.85
C ALA A 27 0.68 15.11 -4.94
N ILE A 28 0.49 14.01 -5.67
CA ILE A 28 1.53 13.00 -5.92
C ILE A 28 2.70 13.61 -6.70
N ALA A 29 2.44 14.38 -7.76
CA ALA A 29 3.48 15.07 -8.52
C ALA A 29 4.26 16.08 -7.64
N ALA A 30 3.59 16.75 -6.69
CA ALA A 30 4.26 17.59 -5.71
C ALA A 30 5.14 16.77 -4.74
N MET A 31 4.66 15.62 -4.26
CA MET A 31 5.43 14.71 -3.40
C MET A 31 6.68 14.18 -4.09
N GLN A 32 6.60 13.87 -5.39
CA GLN A 32 7.74 13.38 -6.17
C GLN A 32 8.83 14.44 -6.37
N ARG A 33 8.47 15.72 -6.41
CA ARG A 33 9.41 16.85 -6.58
C ARG A 33 10.14 17.23 -5.29
N LYS A 34 9.46 17.10 -4.14
CA LYS A 34 10.07 17.39 -2.83
C LYS A 34 11.02 16.26 -2.43
N GLN A 35 12.18 16.59 -1.87
CA GLN A 35 13.12 15.60 -1.31
C GLN A 35 12.76 15.19 0.12
N THR A 36 11.86 15.91 0.78
CA THR A 36 11.39 15.60 2.13
C THR A 36 10.24 14.61 2.09
N ILE A 37 10.28 13.62 2.96
CA ILE A 37 9.19 12.65 3.13
C ILE A 37 8.01 13.39 3.78
N PRO A 38 6.80 13.39 3.18
CA PRO A 38 5.63 14.02 3.78
C PRO A 38 5.23 13.39 5.12
N GLU A 39 4.58 14.16 5.97
CA GLU A 39 4.04 13.65 7.24
C GLU A 39 3.06 12.47 6.99
N GLY A 40 3.16 11.43 7.82
CA GLY A 40 2.37 10.20 7.70
C GLY A 40 2.81 9.24 6.58
N MET A 41 3.82 9.61 5.79
CA MET A 41 4.50 8.73 4.86
C MET A 41 5.86 8.31 5.43
N GLY A 42 6.31 7.11 5.11
CA GLY A 42 7.60 6.59 5.55
C GLY A 42 8.29 5.74 4.47
N PRO A 43 9.62 5.55 4.55
CA PRO A 43 10.33 4.69 3.60
C PRO A 43 9.83 3.25 3.68
N LEU A 44 9.47 2.67 2.53
CA LEU A 44 9.03 1.28 2.43
C LEU A 44 10.08 0.32 2.97
N THR A 45 11.37 0.62 2.77
CA THR A 45 12.49 -0.22 3.23
C THR A 45 12.56 -0.31 4.74
N THR A 46 12.36 0.81 5.45
CA THR A 46 12.32 0.87 6.91
C THR A 46 11.13 0.06 7.44
N LEU A 47 9.94 0.32 6.91
CA LEU A 47 8.73 -0.39 7.33
C LEU A 47 8.77 -1.89 6.99
N ALA A 48 9.40 -2.26 5.87
CA ALA A 48 9.63 -3.67 5.52
C ALA A 48 10.50 -4.36 6.57
N ALA A 49 11.58 -3.71 7.01
CA ALA A 49 12.46 -4.23 8.04
C ALA A 49 11.75 -4.36 9.40
N GLU A 50 10.96 -3.36 9.80
CA GLU A 50 10.12 -3.39 11.02
C GLU A 50 9.17 -4.60 11.02
N MET A 51 8.51 -4.85 9.88
CA MET A 51 7.55 -5.96 9.74
C MET A 51 8.22 -7.29 9.39
N GLY A 52 9.55 -7.32 9.29
CA GLY A 52 10.32 -8.52 8.98
C GLY A 52 10.11 -9.10 7.59
N LEU A 53 9.75 -8.25 6.62
CA LEU A 53 9.53 -8.61 5.22
C LEU A 53 10.71 -8.18 4.35
N SER A 54 10.95 -8.89 3.25
CA SER A 54 11.82 -8.35 2.20
C SER A 54 11.15 -7.14 1.55
N THR A 55 11.94 -6.20 1.05
CA THR A 55 11.44 -5.00 0.34
C THR A 55 10.53 -5.35 -0.83
N SER A 56 10.88 -6.37 -1.62
CA SER A 56 10.05 -6.87 -2.72
C SER A 56 8.69 -7.39 -2.26
N LYS A 57 8.62 -8.01 -1.08
CA LYS A 57 7.36 -8.52 -0.52
C LYS A 57 6.55 -7.42 0.14
N ALA A 58 7.20 -6.45 0.77
CA ALA A 58 6.56 -5.24 1.27
C ALA A 58 5.94 -4.41 0.13
N GLU A 59 6.60 -4.31 -1.02
CA GLU A 59 6.05 -3.61 -2.19
C GLU A 59 4.81 -4.34 -2.73
N LEU A 60 4.88 -5.66 -2.87
CA LEU A 60 3.74 -6.47 -3.30
C LEU A 60 2.58 -6.38 -2.30
N LEU A 61 2.89 -6.37 -1.01
CA LEU A 61 1.91 -6.18 0.07
C LEU A 61 1.20 -4.84 -0.09
N ALA A 62 1.96 -3.75 -0.22
CA ALA A 62 1.40 -2.41 -0.35
C ALA A 62 0.48 -2.30 -1.56
N LYS A 63 0.92 -2.79 -2.73
CA LYS A 63 0.12 -2.80 -3.96
C LYS A 63 -1.16 -3.61 -3.81
N ASN A 64 -1.07 -4.84 -3.29
CA ASN A 64 -2.21 -5.75 -3.22
C ASN A 64 -3.20 -5.39 -2.09
N CYS A 65 -2.78 -4.60 -1.11
CA CYS A 65 -3.65 -4.11 -0.03
C CYS A 65 -4.15 -2.67 -0.25
N GLY A 66 -3.88 -2.06 -1.42
CA GLY A 66 -4.33 -0.70 -1.73
C GLY A 66 -3.65 0.39 -0.87
N VAL A 67 -2.45 0.12 -0.37
CA VAL A 67 -1.63 1.12 0.32
C VAL A 67 -0.97 2.01 -0.72
N LEU A 68 -1.10 3.33 -0.57
CA LEU A 68 -0.47 4.29 -1.47
C LEU A 68 1.05 4.09 -1.46
N VAL A 69 1.63 3.87 -2.64
CA VAL A 69 3.07 3.78 -2.87
C VAL A 69 3.50 4.89 -3.80
N VAL A 70 4.46 5.70 -3.37
CA VAL A 70 5.01 6.80 -4.19
C VAL A 70 6.52 6.60 -4.34
N ARG A 71 7.01 6.71 -5.57
CA ARG A 71 8.43 6.79 -5.87
C ARG A 71 8.92 8.19 -5.56
N GLN A 72 9.86 8.34 -4.63
CA GLN A 72 10.50 9.62 -4.31
C GLN A 72 12.01 9.47 -4.51
N SER A 73 12.55 10.18 -5.51
CA SER A 73 13.96 10.04 -5.92
C SER A 73 14.36 8.57 -6.09
N ASN A 74 15.26 8.06 -5.24
CA ASN A 74 15.72 6.68 -5.30
C ASN A 74 15.09 5.73 -4.25
N GLN A 75 14.05 6.16 -3.53
CA GLN A 75 13.30 5.29 -2.61
C GLN A 75 11.81 5.19 -2.95
N LEU A 76 11.14 4.21 -2.35
CA LEU A 76 9.68 4.11 -2.30
C LEU A 76 9.23 4.56 -0.92
N ILE A 77 8.22 5.41 -0.87
CA ILE A 77 7.54 5.84 0.36
C ILE A 77 6.10 5.35 0.35
N VAL A 78 5.57 5.02 1.52
CA VAL A 78 4.21 4.52 1.70
C VAL A 78 3.54 5.17 2.90
N ASN A 79 2.21 5.17 2.93
CA ASN A 79 1.46 5.61 4.11
C ASN A 79 1.74 4.64 5.27
N GLU A 80 2.34 5.14 6.36
CA GLU A 80 2.86 4.28 7.41
C GLU A 80 1.77 3.49 8.14
N ALA A 81 0.69 4.19 8.55
CA ALA A 81 -0.38 3.61 9.33
C ALA A 81 -1.08 2.49 8.54
N LYS A 82 -1.46 2.78 7.29
CA LYS A 82 -2.10 1.79 6.41
C LYS A 82 -1.17 0.63 6.08
N PHE A 83 0.13 0.89 5.90
CA PHE A 83 1.10 -0.17 5.67
C PHE A 83 1.22 -1.11 6.88
N ARG A 84 1.38 -0.57 8.09
CA ARG A 84 1.50 -1.37 9.32
C ARG A 84 0.24 -2.19 9.59
N GLU A 85 -0.93 -1.60 9.37
CA GLU A 85 -2.22 -2.29 9.48
C GLU A 85 -2.30 -3.47 8.51
N ALA A 86 -2.07 -3.22 7.22
CA ALA A 86 -2.08 -4.24 6.18
C ALA A 86 -1.05 -5.34 6.48
N ALA A 87 0.18 -4.96 6.84
CA ALA A 87 1.24 -5.90 7.17
C ALA A 87 0.88 -6.78 8.37
N THR A 88 0.25 -6.22 9.39
CA THR A 88 -0.21 -6.97 10.56
C THR A 88 -1.26 -8.02 10.17
N ILE A 89 -2.24 -7.64 9.34
CA ILE A 89 -3.27 -8.56 8.85
C ILE A 89 -2.64 -9.71 8.07
N ILE A 90 -1.76 -9.39 7.12
CA ILE A 90 -1.07 -10.38 6.27
C ILE A 90 -0.23 -11.35 7.12
N ILE A 91 0.57 -10.83 8.06
CA ILE A 91 1.44 -11.65 8.89
C ILE A 91 0.62 -12.57 9.81
N LYS A 92 -0.44 -12.05 10.45
CA LYS A 92 -1.32 -12.86 11.28
C LYS A 92 -2.04 -13.94 10.47
N GLY A 93 -2.51 -13.60 9.27
CA GLY A 93 -3.19 -14.50 8.33
C GLY A 93 -2.26 -15.52 7.66
N ALA A 94 -0.95 -15.30 7.67
CA ALA A 94 0.00 -16.18 6.99
C ALA A 94 0.11 -17.56 7.67
N LYS A 95 0.20 -18.60 6.84
CA LYS A 95 0.35 -20.00 7.26
C LYS A 95 1.76 -20.50 6.94
N ARG A 96 2.29 -21.36 7.81
CA ARG A 96 3.61 -21.99 7.65
C ARG A 96 3.53 -23.46 8.03
N LYS A 97 4.02 -24.34 7.15
CA LYS A 97 4.17 -25.77 7.45
C LYS A 97 5.27 -25.96 8.50
N ILE A 98 5.05 -26.85 9.45
CA ILE A 98 6.05 -27.22 10.47
C ILE A 98 7.37 -27.61 9.79
N GLY A 99 8.50 -27.09 10.28
CA GLY A 99 9.83 -27.31 9.72
C GLY A 99 10.17 -26.53 8.44
N SER A 100 9.19 -25.94 7.74
CA SER A 100 9.46 -25.08 6.57
C SER A 100 10.09 -23.76 7.01
N LYS A 101 11.00 -23.14 6.25
CA LYS A 101 11.44 -21.75 6.49
C LYS A 101 10.41 -20.71 6.03
N TYR A 102 9.48 -21.10 5.18
CA TYR A 102 8.64 -20.19 4.42
C TYR A 102 7.21 -20.11 4.95
N TRP A 103 6.70 -18.88 4.93
CA TRP A 103 5.31 -18.50 5.16
C TRP A 103 4.59 -18.31 3.83
N PHE A 104 3.27 -18.45 3.86
CA PHE A 104 2.41 -18.22 2.72
C PHE A 104 1.19 -17.39 3.12
N HIS A 105 0.88 -16.38 2.29
CA HIS A 105 -0.37 -15.64 2.33
C HIS A 105 -0.89 -15.44 0.90
N PRO A 106 -2.19 -15.62 0.59
CA PRO A 106 -2.72 -15.51 -0.77
C PRO A 106 -2.34 -14.21 -1.48
N LEU A 107 -2.37 -13.08 -0.75
CA LEU A 107 -2.07 -11.76 -1.31
C LEU A 107 -0.59 -11.50 -1.60
N ILE A 108 0.37 -12.19 -0.96
CA ILE A 108 1.81 -11.91 -1.18
C ILE A 108 2.63 -13.16 -1.52
N GLY A 109 1.96 -14.29 -1.69
CA GLY A 109 2.54 -15.59 -1.98
C GLY A 109 3.46 -16.09 -0.88
N LYS A 110 4.51 -16.82 -1.29
CA LYS A 110 5.53 -17.38 -0.41
C LYS A 110 6.54 -16.30 0.01
N PHE A 111 6.85 -16.21 1.30
CA PHE A 111 7.84 -15.27 1.84
C PHE A 111 8.56 -15.83 3.08
N THR A 112 9.65 -15.20 3.49
CA THR A 112 10.35 -15.47 4.75
C THR A 112 10.15 -14.30 5.69
N MET A 113 10.04 -14.59 6.98
CA MET A 113 10.08 -13.56 8.02
C MET A 113 11.49 -13.48 8.60
N SER A 114 11.98 -12.27 8.86
CA SER A 114 13.22 -12.11 9.64
C SER A 114 13.01 -12.62 11.07
N SER A 115 14.06 -13.17 11.67
CA SER A 115 14.04 -13.94 12.93
C SER A 115 13.58 -13.16 14.17
N GLY A 116 13.35 -11.84 14.07
CA GLY A 116 12.93 -11.00 15.19
C GLY A 116 11.42 -10.83 15.36
N VAL A 117 10.62 -11.07 14.30
CA VAL A 117 9.17 -10.82 14.35
C VAL A 117 8.44 -12.09 14.80
N LYS A 118 8.04 -12.11 16.08
CA LYS A 118 7.17 -13.16 16.63
C LYS A 118 5.73 -12.94 16.14
N LYS A 119 5.06 -14.03 15.78
CA LYS A 119 3.66 -14.03 15.38
C LYS A 119 2.74 -13.66 16.54
#